data_AF-A0A699VJ55-F1
#
_entry.id   AF-A0A699VJ55-F1
#
_cell.length_a   1.000
_cell.length_b   1.000
_cell.length_c   1.000
_cell.angle_alpha   90.00
_cell.angle_beta   90.00
_cell.angle_gamma   90.00
#
_symmetry.space_group_name_H-M   'P 1'
#
loop_
_entity.id
_entity.type
_entity.pdbx_description
1 polymer ?
#
loop_
_entity_poly.entity_id
_entity_poly.type
_entity_poly.pdbx_seq_one_letter_code
_entity_poly.pdbx_strand_id
1 'polypeptide(L)'
;MRLNNQSLQPADREKVTAFAQWLLDIGNGHIGTPDESDPENTSWIDIPEEYCIPNDDHGISTLINFIYEDDTLHNPSATKLQEKAIVLKMM
;
A
#
# COMPACT_ATOMS: atom_id res chain seq x y z
N MET A 1 6.47 -0.62 -11.43
CA MET A 1 5.41 -0.60 -10.40
C MET A 1 4.81 -2.00 -10.29
N ARG A 2 4.48 -2.50 -9.08
CA ARG A 2 3.88 -3.84 -8.85
C ARG A 2 2.60 -4.08 -9.68
N LEU A 3 1.96 -3.01 -10.16
CA LEU A 3 0.83 -3.01 -11.10
C LEU A 3 1.04 -3.82 -12.39
N ASN A 4 2.29 -3.97 -12.88
CA ASN A 4 2.54 -4.62 -14.17
C ASN A 4 2.78 -6.13 -14.07
N ASN A 5 2.48 -6.74 -12.92
CA ASN A 5 2.68 -8.17 -12.71
C ASN A 5 1.58 -8.97 -13.40
N GLN A 6 1.93 -9.66 -14.49
CA GLN A 6 0.99 -10.38 -15.36
C GLN A 6 0.35 -11.62 -14.71
N SER A 7 0.70 -11.95 -13.45
CA SER A 7 0.17 -13.11 -12.71
C SER A 7 -0.98 -12.77 -11.75
N LEU A 8 -1.49 -11.53 -11.74
CA LEU A 8 -2.59 -11.14 -10.85
C LEU A 8 -3.92 -11.69 -11.38
N GLN A 9 -4.73 -12.25 -10.48
CA GLN A 9 -6.09 -12.65 -10.83
C GLN A 9 -6.91 -11.41 -11.22
N PRO A 10 -7.94 -11.54 -12.07
CA PRO A 10 -8.76 -10.40 -12.51
C PRO A 10 -9.28 -9.54 -11.35
N ALA A 11 -9.74 -10.18 -10.28
CA ALA A 11 -10.23 -9.51 -9.07
C ALA A 11 -9.15 -8.71 -8.33
N ASP A 12 -7.92 -9.24 -8.26
CA ASP A 12 -6.80 -8.53 -7.63
C ASP A 12 -6.40 -7.32 -8.47
N ARG A 13 -6.48 -7.43 -9.80
CA ARG A 13 -6.22 -6.30 -10.70
C ARG A 13 -7.22 -5.17 -10.49
N GLU A 14 -8.50 -5.48 -10.36
CA GLU A 14 -9.53 -4.49 -10.07
C GLU A 14 -9.28 -3.75 -8.76
N LYS A 15 -8.95 -4.47 -7.68
CA LYS A 15 -8.60 -3.87 -6.38
C LYS A 15 -7.39 -2.92 -6.48
N VAL A 16 -6.34 -3.35 -7.17
CA VAL A 16 -5.13 -2.53 -7.33
C VAL A 16 -5.43 -1.29 -8.19
N THR A 17 -6.26 -1.42 -9.23
CA THR A 17 -6.71 -0.28 -10.03
C THR A 17 -7.56 0.69 -9.22
N ALA A 18 -8.50 0.20 -8.40
CA ALA A 18 -9.32 1.03 -7.53
C ALA A 18 -8.47 1.81 -6.51
N PHE A 19 -7.51 1.14 -5.87
CA PHE A 19 -6.57 1.78 -4.95
C PHE A 19 -5.72 2.85 -5.65
N ALA A 20 -5.18 2.54 -6.84
CA ALA A 20 -4.39 3.50 -7.60
C ALA A 20 -5.19 4.72 -8.02
N GLN A 21 -6.45 4.54 -8.44
CA GLN A 21 -7.35 5.64 -8.79
C GLN A 21 -7.66 6.50 -7.57
N TRP A 22 -7.98 5.90 -6.42
CA TRP A 22 -8.20 6.62 -5.17
C TRP A 22 -6.99 7.48 -4.76
N LEU A 23 -5.78 6.92 -4.88
CA LEU A 23 -4.54 7.65 -4.58
C LEU A 23 -4.30 8.82 -5.55
N LEU A 24 -4.63 8.64 -6.83
CA LEU A 24 -4.54 9.72 -7.84
C LEU A 24 -5.56 10.83 -7.56
N ASP A 25 -6.79 10.48 -7.16
CA ASP A 25 -7.82 11.46 -6.84
C ASP A 25 -7.46 12.29 -5.61
N ILE A 26 -6.72 11.73 -4.65
CA ILE A 26 -6.09 12.51 -3.57
C ILE A 26 -5.04 13.46 -4.15
N GLY A 27 -4.10 12.95 -4.96
CA GLY A 27 -3.02 13.77 -5.54
C GLY A 27 -3.51 14.89 -6.47
N ASN A 28 -4.67 14.71 -7.10
CA ASN A 28 -5.33 15.72 -7.93
C ASN A 28 -6.23 16.68 -7.14
N GLY A 29 -6.42 16.47 -5.84
CA GLY A 29 -7.30 17.28 -5.00
C GLY A 29 -8.79 17.06 -5.26
N HIS A 30 -9.18 15.95 -5.90
CA HIS A 30 -10.58 15.55 -6.04
C HIS A 30 -11.15 14.99 -4.72
N ILE A 31 -10.28 14.37 -3.90
CA ILE A 31 -10.60 13.81 -2.59
C ILE A 31 -9.84 14.58 -1.52
N GLY A 32 -10.56 14.96 -0.47
CA GLY A 32 -10.02 15.61 0.71
C GLY A 32 -10.71 16.94 1.01
N THR A 33 -10.62 17.38 2.26
CA THR A 33 -11.10 18.69 2.71
C THR A 33 -9.90 19.53 3.12
N PRO A 34 -9.69 20.73 2.55
CA PRO A 34 -8.61 21.62 2.95
C PRO A 34 -8.58 21.84 4.46
N ASP A 35 -7.38 21.81 5.05
CA ASP A 35 -7.20 22.13 6.47
C ASP A 35 -7.47 23.63 6.70
N GLU A 36 -8.17 23.98 7.77
CA GLU A 36 -8.46 25.39 8.08
C GLU A 36 -7.19 26.21 8.38
N SER A 37 -6.14 25.56 8.91
CA SER A 37 -4.88 26.20 9.30
C SER A 37 -3.88 26.33 8.15
N ASP A 38 -3.95 25.45 7.15
CA ASP A 38 -3.12 25.48 5.94
C ASP A 38 -3.87 24.91 4.73
N PRO A 39 -4.88 25.65 4.22
CA PRO A 39 -5.80 25.15 3.20
C PRO A 39 -5.17 25.00 1.81
N GLU A 40 -4.00 25.59 1.58
CA GLU A 40 -3.30 25.52 0.29
C GLU A 40 -2.39 24.29 0.21
N ASN A 41 -1.79 23.86 1.34
CA ASN A 41 -0.79 22.80 1.33
C ASN A 41 -1.24 21.50 2.00
N THR A 42 -2.38 21.51 2.72
CA THR A 42 -2.83 20.34 3.48
C THR A 42 -4.32 20.07 3.32
N SER A 43 -4.69 18.79 3.43
CA SER A 43 -6.08 18.34 3.35
C SER A 43 -6.29 17.10 4.20
N TRP A 44 -7.45 17.03 4.84
CA TRP A 44 -7.93 15.86 5.56
C TRP A 44 -8.54 14.86 4.59
N ILE A 45 -8.17 13.59 4.71
CA ILE A 45 -8.74 12.49 3.93
C ILE A 45 -9.23 11.39 4.86
N ASP A 46 -10.28 10.70 4.45
CA ASP A 46 -10.71 9.45 5.05
C ASP A 46 -10.14 8.28 4.25
N ILE A 47 -9.40 7.40 4.91
CA ILE A 47 -8.86 6.18 4.29
C ILE A 47 -9.95 5.10 4.36
N PRO A 48 -10.38 4.53 3.22
CA PRO A 48 -11.30 3.39 3.21
C PRO A 48 -10.79 2.23 4.08
N GLU A 49 -11.69 1.64 4.87
CA GLU A 49 -11.32 0.56 5.82
C GLU A 49 -10.65 -0.64 5.14
N GLU A 50 -10.99 -0.93 3.89
CA GLU A 50 -10.39 -1.98 3.08
C GLU A 50 -8.88 -1.78 2.80
N TYR A 51 -8.38 -0.55 2.95
CA TYR A 51 -6.96 -0.22 2.84
C TYR A 51 -6.26 -0.14 4.20
N CYS A 52 -7.01 -0.20 5.30
CA CYS A 52 -6.50 -0.13 6.65
C CYS A 52 -6.14 -1.52 7.18
N ILE A 53 -5.10 -1.57 8.00
CA ILE A 53 -4.81 -2.75 8.83
C ILE A 53 -5.74 -2.67 10.05
N PRO A 54 -6.45 -3.75 10.41
CA PRO A 54 -7.27 -3.79 11.62
C PRO A 54 -6.45 -3.39 12.85
N ASN A 55 -7.03 -2.52 13.69
CA ASN A 55 -6.42 -2.11 14.95
C ASN A 55 -6.73 -3.16 16.04
N ASP A 56 -6.13 -4.34 15.89
CA ASP A 56 -6.20 -5.44 16.84
C ASP A 56 -4.78 -5.88 17.29
N ASP A 57 -4.72 -6.80 18.25
CA ASP A 57 -3.46 -7.33 18.79
C ASP A 57 -2.62 -8.12 17.73
N HIS A 58 -3.18 -8.34 16.54
CA HIS A 58 -2.57 -9.08 15.44
C HIS A 58 -2.18 -8.21 14.25
N GLY A 59 -2.47 -6.90 14.25
CA GLY A 59 -2.24 -6.02 13.10
C GLY A 59 -0.79 -6.07 12.58
N ILE A 60 0.19 -6.03 13.48
CA ILE A 60 1.62 -6.12 13.12
C ILE A 60 1.97 -7.51 12.55
N SER A 61 1.48 -8.59 13.17
CA SER A 61 1.72 -9.95 12.69
C SER A 61 1.09 -10.18 11.31
N THR A 62 -0.12 -9.66 11.09
CA THR A 62 -0.82 -9.67 9.80
C THR A 62 0.00 -8.94 8.74
N LEU A 63 0.56 -7.77 9.06
CA LEU A 63 1.42 -7.02 8.15
C LEU A 63 2.69 -7.79 7.78
N ILE A 64 3.37 -8.39 8.77
CA ILE A 64 4.58 -9.18 8.55
C ILE A 64 4.28 -10.36 7.63
N ASN A 65 3.21 -11.11 7.90
CA ASN A 65 2.81 -12.27 7.09
C ASN A 65 2.41 -11.85 5.67
N PHE A 66 1.73 -10.72 5.52
CA PHE A 66 1.37 -10.16 4.21
C PHE A 66 2.60 -9.78 3.37
N ILE A 67 3.62 -9.18 3.97
CA ILE A 67 4.80 -8.72 3.24
C ILE A 67 5.77 -9.86 2.93
N TYR A 68 6.05 -10.70 3.92
CA TYR A 68 7.14 -11.65 3.82
C TYR A 68 6.70 -13.04 3.34
N GLU A 69 5.42 -13.43 3.47
CA GLU A 69 4.96 -14.81 3.18
C GLU A 69 5.71 -15.87 4.04
N ASP A 70 5.09 -17.02 4.26
CA ASP A 70 5.66 -18.05 5.15
C ASP A 70 7.04 -18.53 4.68
N ASP A 71 7.25 -18.72 3.38
CA ASP A 71 8.53 -19.23 2.86
C ASP A 71 9.69 -18.25 3.08
N THR A 72 9.48 -16.94 2.97
CA THR A 72 10.57 -15.97 3.24
C THR A 72 10.88 -15.89 4.72
N LEU A 73 9.87 -16.04 5.59
CA LEU A 73 10.06 -16.02 7.04
C LEU A 73 10.80 -17.26 7.53
N HIS A 74 10.46 -18.45 7.01
CA HIS A 74 11.08 -19.71 7.43
C HIS A 74 12.42 -19.99 6.74
N ASN A 75 12.61 -19.49 5.52
CA ASN A 75 13.83 -19.70 4.72
C ASN A 75 14.32 -18.38 4.09
N PRO A 76 14.84 -17.46 4.92
CA PRO A 76 15.26 -16.14 4.46
C PRO A 76 16.50 -16.20 3.58
N SER A 77 16.51 -15.40 2.53
CA SER A 77 17.70 -15.13 1.72
C SER A 77 17.77 -13.65 1.37
N ALA A 78 18.98 -13.15 1.12
CA ALA A 78 19.19 -11.74 0.74
C ALA A 78 18.35 -11.36 -0.49
N THR A 79 18.24 -12.25 -1.47
CA THR A 79 17.44 -12.04 -2.69
C THR A 79 15.95 -11.92 -2.36
N LYS A 80 15.37 -12.85 -1.59
CA LYS A 80 13.94 -12.82 -1.24
C LYS A 80 13.57 -11.58 -0.43
N LEU A 81 14.42 -11.20 0.52
CA LEU A 81 14.18 -10.00 1.34
C LEU A 81 14.29 -8.71 0.50
N GLN A 82 15.22 -8.66 -0.46
CA GLN A 82 15.38 -7.51 -1.35
C GLN A 82 14.17 -7.28 -2.25
N GLU A 83 13.49 -8.34 -2.71
CA GLU A 83 12.26 -8.22 -3.51
C GLU A 83 11.07 -7.64 -2.71
N LYS A 84 11.06 -7.84 -1.39
CA LYS A 84 10.02 -7.31 -0.50
C LYS A 84 10.33 -5.90 0.01
N ALA A 85 11.60 -5.49 0.03
CA ALA A 85 12.03 -4.17 0.46
C ALA A 85 11.65 -3.07 -0.54
N ILE A 86 11.21 -1.92 -0.04
CA ILE A 86 11.15 -0.69 -0.84
C ILE A 86 12.58 -0.12 -0.89
N VAL A 87 13.40 -0.70 -1.76
CA VAL A 87 14.75 -0.18 -1.99
C VAL A 87 14.61 0.99 -2.95
N LEU A 88 14.82 2.22 -2.46
CA LEU A 88 15.19 3.33 -3.33
C LEU A 88 16.50 2.91 -4.00
N LYS A 89 16.42 2.55 -5.28
CA LYS A 89 17.60 2.24 -6.08
C LYS A 89 18.37 3.54 -6.26
N MET A 90 19.30 3.81 -5.36
CA MET A 90 20.33 4.82 -5.56
C MET A 90 21.18 4.33 -6.72
N MET A 91 21.00 4.97 -7.88
CA MET A 91 21.87 4.85 -9.05
C MET A 91 22.60 6.17 -9.22
#